data_AF-A0A848NII2-F1
#
_entry.id   AF-A0A848NII2-F1
#
_cell.length_a   1.000
_cell.length_b   1.000
_cell.length_c   1.000
_cell.angle_alpha   90.00
_cell.angle_beta   90.00
_cell.angle_gamma   90.00
#
_symmetry.space_group_name_H-M   'P 1'
#
loop_
_entity.id
_entity.type
_entity.pdbx_description
1 polymer ?
#
loop_
_entity_poly.entity_id
_entity_poly.type
_entity_poly.pdbx_seq_one_letter_code
_entity_poly.pdbx_strand_id
1 'polypeptide(L)'
;MSDTLIQPVLAHLDERQPLIAHWLKAFLRIPSVSADPAFAAHMTQARDFLCERLRREGLHKVQLLDGGGEPAVYGEWLGAPGKPTLLIYGHYDVQPADPLELWRTPPFEPTQVGDRLYARGASDVKGSTTVALEVVFAFLATLRSCPVNIKVFIEGEEETGSPTLRALIQRHGALLAADAVLSADGGRASAQVPTINTGA
;
A
#
# COMPACT_ATOMS: atom_id res chain seq x y z
N MET A 1 -21.63 -12.81 -4.54
CA MET A 1 -20.79 -13.17 -5.70
C MET A 1 -20.57 -14.67 -5.60
N SER A 2 -20.76 -15.45 -6.68
CA SER A 2 -20.47 -16.89 -6.60
C SER A 2 -18.96 -17.10 -6.54
N ASP A 3 -18.50 -18.11 -5.80
CA ASP A 3 -17.07 -18.47 -5.69
C ASP A 3 -16.39 -18.60 -7.06
N THR A 4 -17.14 -18.93 -8.10
CA THR A 4 -16.68 -19.04 -9.49
C THR A 4 -16.10 -17.75 -10.07
N LEU A 5 -16.55 -16.57 -9.63
CA LEU A 5 -16.11 -15.29 -10.20
C LEU A 5 -14.75 -14.83 -9.67
N ILE A 6 -14.35 -15.28 -8.47
CA ILE A 6 -13.05 -14.91 -7.89
C ILE A 6 -11.94 -15.91 -8.21
N GLN A 7 -12.28 -17.13 -8.66
CA GLN A 7 -11.27 -18.16 -8.96
C GLN A 7 -10.20 -17.69 -9.96
N PRO A 8 -10.51 -17.00 -11.07
CA PRO A 8 -9.48 -16.51 -11.98
C PRO A 8 -8.54 -15.50 -11.31
N VAL A 9 -9.07 -14.68 -10.40
CA VAL A 9 -8.29 -13.69 -9.64
C VAL A 9 -7.34 -14.40 -8.66
N LEU A 10 -7.83 -15.39 -7.92
CA LEU A 10 -7.03 -16.19 -6.98
C LEU A 10 -5.92 -16.95 -7.71
N ALA A 11 -6.25 -17.65 -8.79
CA ALA A 11 -5.26 -18.36 -9.62
C ALA A 11 -4.19 -17.40 -10.16
N HIS A 12 -4.60 -16.20 -10.61
CA HIS A 12 -3.64 -15.19 -11.07
C HIS A 12 -2.69 -14.73 -9.97
N LEU A 13 -3.19 -14.51 -8.75
CA LEU A 13 -2.36 -14.13 -7.61
C LEU A 13 -1.37 -15.23 -7.22
N ASP A 14 -1.82 -16.48 -7.19
CA ASP A 14 -0.98 -17.65 -6.89
C ASP A 14 0.15 -17.80 -7.93
N GLU A 15 -0.17 -17.73 -9.21
CA GLU A 15 0.81 -17.78 -10.31
C GLU A 15 1.81 -16.61 -10.25
N ARG A 16 1.34 -15.44 -9.81
CA ARG A 16 2.13 -14.20 -9.75
C ARG A 16 2.90 -14.02 -8.45
N GLN A 17 2.77 -14.93 -7.49
CA GLN A 17 3.42 -14.81 -6.18
C GLN A 17 4.93 -14.50 -6.28
N PRO A 18 5.74 -15.11 -7.16
CA PRO A 18 7.16 -14.76 -7.30
C PRO A 18 7.38 -13.31 -7.77
N LEU A 19 6.52 -12.81 -8.66
CA LEU A 19 6.60 -11.44 -9.16
C LEU A 19 6.11 -10.43 -8.11
N ILE A 20 5.07 -10.76 -7.36
CA ILE A 20 4.59 -9.96 -6.23
C ILE A 20 5.70 -9.82 -5.18
N ALA A 21 6.35 -10.93 -4.83
CA ALA A 21 7.50 -10.91 -3.93
C ALA A 21 8.66 -10.07 -4.48
N HIS A 22 8.90 -10.10 -5.80
CA HIS A 22 9.90 -9.24 -6.43
C HIS A 22 9.56 -7.75 -6.26
N TRP A 23 8.31 -7.34 -6.52
CA TRP A 23 7.87 -5.96 -6.36
C TRP A 23 7.90 -5.49 -4.91
N LEU A 24 7.47 -6.34 -3.97
CA LEU A 24 7.58 -6.05 -2.54
C LEU A 24 9.04 -5.83 -2.14
N LYS A 25 9.95 -6.72 -2.56
CA LYS A 25 11.38 -6.55 -2.29
C LYS A 25 11.94 -5.29 -2.93
N ALA A 26 11.48 -4.89 -4.12
CA ALA A 26 11.88 -3.62 -4.72
C ALA A 26 11.41 -2.43 -3.88
N PHE A 27 10.17 -2.45 -3.38
CA PHE A 27 9.62 -1.39 -2.55
C PHE A 27 10.31 -1.28 -1.17
N LEU A 28 10.63 -2.41 -0.56
CA LEU A 28 11.34 -2.49 0.73
C LEU A 28 12.80 -2.01 0.65
N ARG A 29 13.42 -2.10 -0.53
CA ARG A 29 14.77 -1.53 -0.75
C ARG A 29 14.81 -0.01 -0.78
N ILE A 30 13.65 0.64 -0.84
CA ILE A 30 13.56 2.10 -0.77
C ILE A 30 13.45 2.50 0.71
N PRO A 31 14.49 3.09 1.32
CA PRO A 31 14.45 3.50 2.71
C PRO A 31 13.68 4.82 2.86
N SER A 32 12.37 4.78 2.73
CA SER A 32 11.48 5.94 2.87
C SER A 32 11.26 6.29 4.35
N VAL A 33 12.30 6.75 5.04
CA VAL A 33 12.23 7.12 6.47
C VAL A 33 11.75 8.57 6.62
N SER A 34 10.51 8.77 7.08
CA SER A 34 9.89 10.11 7.19
C SER A 34 10.50 10.96 8.31
N ALA A 35 10.99 10.33 9.38
CA ALA A 35 11.55 11.03 10.54
C ALA A 35 12.94 11.65 10.30
N ASP A 36 13.63 11.31 9.19
CA ASP A 36 14.99 11.77 8.90
C ASP A 36 15.08 12.47 7.53
N PRO A 37 15.33 13.80 7.50
CA PRO A 37 15.48 14.57 6.27
C PRO A 37 16.53 14.05 5.29
N ALA A 38 17.53 13.28 5.74
CA ALA A 38 18.52 12.66 4.87
C ALA A 38 17.90 11.67 3.87
N PHE A 39 16.68 11.18 4.16
CA PHE A 39 15.96 10.23 3.31
C PHE A 39 14.95 10.90 2.36
N ALA A 40 14.91 12.23 2.24
CA ALA A 40 13.97 12.95 1.36
C ALA A 40 13.97 12.47 -0.11
N ALA A 41 15.15 12.09 -0.64
CA ALA A 41 15.25 11.50 -1.98
C ALA A 41 14.56 10.14 -2.07
N HIS A 42 14.66 9.32 -1.02
CA HIS A 42 14.01 8.00 -0.93
C HIS A 42 12.51 8.12 -0.70
N MET A 43 12.04 9.14 0.02
CA MET A 43 10.62 9.49 0.11
C MET A 43 10.04 9.77 -1.28
N THR A 44 10.77 10.54 -2.09
CA THR A 44 10.39 10.79 -3.50
C THR A 44 10.40 9.51 -4.32
N GLN A 45 11.44 8.69 -4.18
CA GLN A 45 11.53 7.41 -4.88
C GLN A 45 10.38 6.46 -4.54
N ALA A 46 9.93 6.42 -3.27
CA ALA A 46 8.79 5.60 -2.85
C ALA A 46 7.49 6.06 -3.51
N ARG A 47 7.24 7.38 -3.58
CA ARG A 47 6.11 7.96 -4.29
C ARG A 47 6.13 7.62 -5.78
N ASP A 48 7.28 7.81 -6.42
CA ASP A 48 7.44 7.53 -7.84
C ASP A 48 7.21 6.06 -8.15
N PHE A 49 7.77 5.16 -7.34
CA PHE A 49 7.56 3.73 -7.43
C PHE A 49 6.06 3.38 -7.36
N LEU A 50 5.33 3.90 -6.38
CA LEU A 50 3.91 3.65 -6.23
C LEU A 50 3.11 4.24 -7.40
N CYS A 51 3.37 5.49 -7.80
CA CYS A 51 2.71 6.11 -8.94
C CYS A 51 2.92 5.32 -10.24
N GLU A 52 4.14 4.84 -10.49
CA GLU A 52 4.43 3.99 -11.65
C GLU A 52 3.66 2.67 -11.57
N ARG A 53 3.70 1.98 -10.42
CA ARG A 53 2.96 0.72 -10.21
C ARG A 53 1.46 0.91 -10.46
N LEU A 54 0.85 1.94 -9.87
CA LEU A 54 -0.58 2.22 -10.02
C LEU A 54 -0.97 2.48 -11.49
N ARG A 55 -0.19 3.31 -12.22
CA ARG A 55 -0.45 3.59 -13.64
C ARG A 55 -0.30 2.34 -14.49
N ARG A 56 0.77 1.57 -14.27
CA ARG A 56 1.09 0.38 -15.05
C ARG A 56 0.00 -0.68 -14.95
N GLU A 57 -0.58 -0.84 -13.77
CA GLU A 57 -1.57 -1.88 -13.48
C GLU A 57 -3.02 -1.43 -13.73
N GLY A 58 -3.22 -0.22 -14.28
CA GLY A 58 -4.51 0.20 -14.83
C GLY A 58 -5.35 1.15 -13.96
N LEU A 59 -4.76 1.78 -12.94
CA LEU A 59 -5.43 2.90 -12.25
C LEU A 59 -5.29 4.20 -13.05
N HIS A 60 -6.30 5.05 -12.90
CA HIS A 60 -6.45 6.34 -13.53
C HIS A 60 -6.21 7.48 -12.52
N LYS A 61 -6.08 8.71 -13.03
CA LYS A 61 -5.83 9.95 -12.26
C LYS A 61 -4.73 9.81 -11.20
N VAL A 62 -3.69 9.04 -11.51
CA VAL A 62 -2.59 8.79 -10.59
C VAL A 62 -1.75 10.06 -10.41
N GLN A 63 -1.76 10.60 -9.20
CA GLN A 63 -1.16 11.90 -8.88
C GLN A 63 -0.71 11.96 -7.42
N LEU A 64 0.11 12.96 -7.11
CA LEU A 64 0.47 13.31 -5.75
C LEU A 64 -0.51 14.34 -5.21
N LEU A 65 -0.99 14.13 -3.99
CA LEU A 65 -1.85 15.06 -3.27
C LEU A 65 -0.99 15.79 -2.23
N ASP A 66 -0.95 17.11 -2.34
CA ASP A 66 -0.18 17.97 -1.43
C ASP A 66 -1.05 18.52 -0.30
N GLY A 67 -0.54 18.42 0.93
CA GLY A 67 -1.13 18.94 2.16
C GLY A 67 -0.22 19.89 2.95
N GLY A 68 0.94 20.27 2.39
CA GLY A 68 1.95 21.10 3.06
C GLY A 68 3.07 20.31 3.76
N GLY A 69 3.21 19.02 3.44
CA GLY A 69 4.20 18.08 3.98
C GLY A 69 4.56 17.04 2.92
N GLU A 70 4.79 15.78 3.32
CA GLU A 70 5.03 14.70 2.37
C GLU A 70 3.76 14.39 1.54
N PRO A 71 3.81 14.50 0.21
CA PRO A 71 2.62 14.27 -0.61
C PRO A 71 2.11 12.84 -0.50
N ALA A 72 0.79 12.66 -0.44
CA ALA A 72 0.18 11.34 -0.52
C ALA A 72 0.08 10.88 -1.98
N VAL A 73 0.21 9.58 -2.24
CA VAL A 73 -0.03 8.98 -3.55
C VAL A 73 -1.50 8.66 -3.70
N TYR A 74 -2.10 9.14 -4.80
CA TYR A 74 -3.48 8.85 -5.16
C TYR A 74 -3.59 8.14 -6.51
N GLY A 75 -4.59 7.27 -6.64
CA GLY A 75 -5.05 6.72 -7.91
C GLY A 75 -6.46 6.17 -7.77
N GLU A 76 -7.17 6.01 -8.89
CA GLU A 76 -8.55 5.50 -8.87
C GLU A 76 -8.86 4.56 -10.03
N TRP A 77 -9.80 3.65 -9.81
CA TRP A 77 -10.52 2.95 -10.86
C TRP A 77 -12.02 3.09 -10.58
N LEU A 78 -12.72 3.87 -11.41
CA LEU A 78 -14.15 4.16 -11.24
C LEU A 78 -15.00 3.51 -12.35
N GLY A 79 -14.70 2.25 -12.69
CA GLY A 79 -15.33 1.53 -13.80
C GLY A 79 -16.55 0.69 -13.41
N ALA A 80 -17.05 0.79 -12.17
CA ALA A 80 -18.20 0.04 -11.67
C ALA A 80 -19.41 0.98 -11.43
N PRO A 81 -20.14 1.37 -12.48
CA PRO A 81 -21.24 2.32 -12.36
C PRO A 81 -22.33 1.82 -11.40
N GLY A 82 -22.81 2.70 -10.52
CA GLY A 82 -23.83 2.38 -9.52
C GLY A 82 -23.36 1.47 -8.38
N LYS A 83 -22.06 1.15 -8.30
CA LYS A 83 -21.46 0.40 -7.19
C LYS A 83 -20.79 1.34 -6.18
N PRO A 84 -20.69 0.93 -4.91
CA PRO A 84 -19.99 1.73 -3.89
C PRO A 84 -18.51 1.91 -4.26
N THR A 85 -17.88 2.89 -3.62
CA THR A 85 -16.46 3.22 -3.72
C THR A 85 -15.75 2.80 -2.44
N LEU A 86 -14.73 1.95 -2.58
CA LEU A 86 -13.82 1.59 -1.51
C LEU A 86 -12.53 2.42 -1.63
N LEU A 87 -12.15 3.11 -0.56
CA LEU A 87 -10.85 3.76 -0.43
C LEU A 87 -9.89 2.81 0.30
N ILE A 88 -8.79 2.43 -0.35
CA ILE A 88 -7.69 1.71 0.28
C ILE A 88 -6.71 2.74 0.85
N TYR A 89 -6.55 2.74 2.16
CA TYR A 89 -5.60 3.57 2.91
C TYR A 89 -4.35 2.77 3.29
N GLY A 90 -3.19 3.42 3.28
CA GLY A 90 -1.95 2.93 3.86
C GLY A 90 -0.92 4.06 3.92
N HIS A 91 0.33 3.72 4.19
CA HIS A 91 1.44 4.68 4.14
C HIS A 91 2.68 4.08 3.47
N TYR A 92 3.55 4.94 2.94
CA TYR A 92 4.77 4.52 2.25
C TYR A 92 6.04 4.81 3.04
N ASP A 93 5.96 5.65 4.08
CA ASP A 93 7.04 5.87 5.01
C ASP A 93 7.21 4.73 5.99
N VAL A 94 8.38 4.66 6.61
CA VAL A 94 8.75 3.62 7.57
C VAL A 94 9.56 4.22 8.72
N GLN A 95 9.51 3.61 9.89
CA GLN A 95 10.41 3.99 11.00
C GLN A 95 11.90 3.91 10.61
N PRO A 96 12.78 4.69 11.28
CA PRO A 96 14.23 4.47 11.26
C PRO A 96 14.60 3.01 11.59
N ALA A 97 15.74 2.57 11.08
CA ALA A 97 16.22 1.20 11.32
C ALA A 97 17.08 1.07 12.57
N ASP A 98 17.41 2.17 13.25
CA ASP A 98 18.28 2.14 14.42
C ASP A 98 17.67 1.37 15.60
N PRO A 99 18.52 0.74 16.44
CA PRO A 99 19.97 0.58 16.26
C PRO A 99 20.34 -0.53 15.26
N LEU A 100 21.25 -0.23 14.32
CA LEU A 100 21.61 -1.13 13.21
C LEU A 100 22.27 -2.44 13.68
N GLU A 101 23.00 -2.43 14.78
CA GLU A 101 23.72 -3.60 15.31
C GLU A 101 22.80 -4.71 15.84
N LEU A 102 21.54 -4.40 16.12
CA LEU A 102 20.55 -5.41 16.53
C LEU A 102 19.96 -6.17 15.35
N TRP A 103 20.18 -5.70 14.12
CA TRP A 103 19.73 -6.38 12.92
C TRP A 103 20.63 -7.58 12.58
N ARG A 104 19.99 -8.70 12.25
CA ARG A 104 20.68 -9.91 11.75
C ARG A 104 20.84 -9.93 10.22
N THR A 105 20.07 -9.10 9.53
CA THR A 105 20.07 -8.90 8.09
C THR A 105 19.95 -7.40 7.83
N PRO A 106 20.57 -6.81 6.78
CA PRO A 106 20.50 -5.37 6.59
C PRO A 106 19.04 -4.88 6.44
N PRO A 107 18.63 -3.80 7.12
CA PRO A 107 17.22 -3.43 7.27
C PRO A 107 16.52 -3.11 5.94
N PHE A 108 17.25 -2.54 4.98
CA PHE A 108 16.73 -2.19 3.66
C PHE A 108 17.22 -3.15 2.57
N GLU A 109 17.76 -4.32 2.94
CA GLU A 109 18.04 -5.43 2.03
C GLU A 109 17.11 -6.61 2.35
N PRO A 110 15.96 -6.72 1.66
CA PRO A 110 14.95 -7.72 1.98
C PRO A 110 15.50 -9.14 1.88
N THR A 111 15.63 -9.78 3.04
CA THR A 111 16.32 -11.07 3.17
C THR A 111 15.32 -12.15 3.53
N GLN A 112 15.23 -13.20 2.70
CA GLN A 112 14.41 -14.37 2.99
C GLN A 112 15.17 -15.30 3.93
N VAL A 113 14.58 -15.64 5.08
CA VAL A 113 15.08 -16.67 5.99
C VAL A 113 13.94 -17.63 6.30
N GLY A 114 14.02 -18.83 5.74
CA GLY A 114 12.90 -19.79 5.77
C GLY A 114 11.69 -19.22 5.04
N ASP A 115 10.54 -19.21 5.71
CA ASP A 115 9.26 -18.68 5.22
C ASP A 115 9.05 -17.18 5.49
N ARG A 116 10.01 -16.52 6.14
CA ARG A 116 9.91 -15.11 6.54
C ARG A 116 10.80 -14.18 5.71
N LEU A 117 10.25 -13.02 5.37
CA LEU A 117 10.97 -11.93 4.72
C LEU A 117 11.31 -10.85 5.75
N TYR A 118 12.60 -10.61 5.98
CA TYR A 118 13.09 -9.63 6.93
C TYR A 118 13.52 -8.35 6.20
N ALA A 119 12.88 -7.24 6.53
CA ALA A 119 13.26 -5.88 6.12
C ALA A 119 12.46 -4.86 6.96
N ARG A 120 12.99 -3.65 7.16
CA ARG A 120 12.22 -2.49 7.62
C ARG A 120 11.13 -2.21 6.57
N GLY A 121 9.90 -1.98 7.03
CA GLY A 121 8.76 -1.80 6.13
C GLY A 121 7.99 -3.09 5.81
N ALA A 122 8.54 -4.28 6.10
CA ALA A 122 8.01 -5.54 5.58
C ALA A 122 6.59 -5.84 6.09
N SER A 123 6.37 -5.67 7.40
CA SER A 123 5.02 -5.79 7.99
C SER A 123 4.31 -4.46 8.09
N ASP A 124 5.05 -3.37 8.25
CA ASP A 124 4.55 -2.05 8.62
C ASP A 124 5.11 -0.99 7.66
N VAL A 125 4.39 -0.61 6.61
CA VAL A 125 3.15 -1.27 6.10
C VAL A 125 3.24 -1.67 4.63
N LYS A 126 4.45 -1.70 4.07
CA LYS A 126 4.67 -1.94 2.64
C LYS A 126 4.17 -3.32 2.19
N GLY A 127 4.25 -4.32 3.06
CA GLY A 127 3.76 -5.67 2.80
C GLY A 127 2.25 -5.75 2.60
N SER A 128 1.46 -5.37 3.60
CA SER A 128 -0.01 -5.41 3.53
C SER A 128 -0.57 -4.41 2.52
N THR A 129 0.06 -3.24 2.37
CA THR A 129 -0.28 -2.30 1.27
C THR A 129 -0.09 -2.97 -0.09
N THR A 130 1.03 -3.68 -0.31
CA THR A 130 1.26 -4.42 -1.54
C THR A 130 0.18 -5.48 -1.74
N VAL A 131 -0.19 -6.26 -0.71
CA VAL A 131 -1.25 -7.27 -0.82
C VAL A 131 -2.58 -6.63 -1.27
N ALA A 132 -3.00 -5.52 -0.64
CA ALA A 132 -4.23 -4.83 -1.00
C ALA A 132 -4.23 -4.35 -2.46
N LEU A 133 -3.10 -3.80 -2.93
CA LEU A 133 -2.95 -3.33 -4.30
C LEU A 133 -2.93 -4.48 -5.32
N GLU A 134 -2.21 -5.57 -5.05
CA GLU A 134 -2.13 -6.72 -5.97
C GLU A 134 -3.49 -7.38 -6.19
N VAL A 135 -4.37 -7.39 -5.18
CA VAL A 135 -5.75 -7.86 -5.35
C VAL A 135 -6.50 -7.01 -6.38
N VAL A 136 -6.40 -5.67 -6.29
CA VAL A 136 -7.01 -4.76 -7.28
C VAL A 136 -6.41 -5.01 -8.66
N PHE A 137 -5.09 -5.12 -8.76
CA PHE A 137 -4.41 -5.39 -10.03
C PHE A 137 -4.83 -6.72 -10.64
N ALA A 138 -5.00 -7.77 -9.83
CA ALA A 138 -5.45 -9.07 -10.30
C ALA A 138 -6.89 -9.02 -10.85
N PHE A 139 -7.80 -8.29 -10.22
CA PHE A 139 -9.14 -8.03 -10.77
C PHE A 139 -9.06 -7.33 -12.14
N LEU A 140 -8.25 -6.28 -12.25
CA LEU A 140 -8.08 -5.54 -13.50
C LEU A 140 -7.37 -6.35 -14.59
N ALA A 141 -6.42 -7.21 -14.23
CA ALA A 141 -5.69 -8.05 -15.18
C ALA A 141 -6.55 -9.19 -15.75
N THR A 142 -7.38 -9.81 -14.90
CA THR A 142 -8.14 -11.01 -15.24
C THR A 142 -9.54 -10.71 -15.77
N LEU A 143 -10.28 -9.82 -15.09
CA LEU A 143 -11.69 -9.54 -15.39
C LEU A 143 -11.88 -8.19 -16.06
N ARG A 144 -10.81 -7.41 -16.25
CA ARG A 144 -10.86 -6.02 -16.76
C ARG A 144 -11.83 -5.12 -15.97
N SER A 145 -12.15 -5.51 -14.74
CA SER A 145 -13.12 -4.84 -13.87
C SER A 145 -12.90 -5.20 -12.41
N CYS A 146 -13.29 -4.29 -11.52
CA CYS A 146 -13.45 -4.57 -10.09
C CYS A 146 -14.95 -4.62 -9.73
N PRO A 147 -15.32 -5.35 -8.67
CA PRO A 147 -16.72 -5.45 -8.23
C PRO A 147 -17.31 -4.15 -7.66
N VAL A 148 -16.44 -3.22 -7.26
CA VAL A 148 -16.73 -1.91 -6.68
C VAL A 148 -15.77 -0.88 -7.28
N ASN A 149 -16.08 0.40 -7.13
CA ASN A 149 -15.14 1.45 -7.48
C ASN A 149 -14.00 1.46 -6.45
N ILE A 150 -12.78 1.74 -6.90
CA ILE A 150 -11.57 1.71 -6.08
C ILE A 150 -10.93 3.09 -6.10
N LYS A 151 -10.56 3.59 -4.93
CA LYS A 151 -9.61 4.68 -4.76
C LYS A 151 -8.47 4.17 -3.90
N VAL A 152 -7.26 4.66 -4.17
CA VAL A 152 -6.07 4.39 -3.39
C VAL A 152 -5.56 5.71 -2.86
N PHE A 153 -5.23 5.76 -1.58
CA PHE A 153 -4.65 6.91 -0.91
C PHE A 153 -3.58 6.42 0.07
N ILE A 154 -2.32 6.69 -0.26
CA ILE A 154 -1.17 6.20 0.52
C ILE A 154 -0.37 7.42 0.99
N GLU A 155 -0.40 7.72 2.29
CA GLU A 155 0.30 8.88 2.86
C GLU A 155 1.78 8.59 3.16
N GLY A 156 2.53 9.61 3.59
CA GLY A 156 3.98 9.54 3.77
C GLY A 156 4.48 10.01 5.12
N GLU A 157 3.61 10.19 6.11
CA GLU A 157 4.00 10.77 7.40
C GLU A 157 3.44 9.99 8.60
N GLU A 158 2.89 8.78 8.39
CA GLU A 158 2.20 8.00 9.42
C GLU A 158 3.12 7.74 10.62
N GLU A 159 4.39 7.42 10.33
CA GLU A 159 5.40 7.05 11.32
C GLU A 159 5.88 8.25 12.16
N THR A 160 5.44 9.46 11.77
CA THR A 160 5.64 10.74 12.47
C THR A 160 4.33 11.34 12.99
N GLY A 161 3.23 10.57 12.94
CA GLY A 161 1.92 10.95 13.46
C GLY A 161 1.02 11.70 12.47
N SER A 162 1.27 11.57 11.17
CA SER A 162 0.44 12.14 10.09
C SER A 162 0.13 13.64 10.23
N PRO A 163 1.12 14.52 10.48
CA PRO A 163 0.90 15.94 10.77
C PRO A 163 0.10 16.68 9.69
N THR A 164 0.24 16.30 8.41
CA THR A 164 -0.47 16.98 7.30
C THR A 164 -1.70 16.23 6.78
N LEU A 165 -2.01 15.03 7.29
CA LEU A 165 -3.17 14.25 6.85
C LEU A 165 -4.48 15.02 6.96
N ARG A 166 -4.66 15.79 8.06
CA ARG A 166 -5.84 16.64 8.22
C ARG A 166 -5.97 17.67 7.10
N ALA A 167 -4.87 18.30 6.71
CA ALA A 167 -4.85 19.28 5.63
C ALA A 167 -5.10 18.62 4.27
N LEU A 168 -4.54 17.42 4.03
CA LEU A 168 -4.82 16.61 2.84
C LEU A 168 -6.32 16.30 2.72
N ILE A 169 -6.96 15.83 3.79
CA ILE A 169 -8.39 15.53 3.79
C ILE A 169 -9.23 16.78 3.58
N GLN A 170 -8.86 17.91 4.20
CA GLN A 170 -9.59 19.18 4.01
C GLN A 170 -9.50 19.68 2.57
N ARG A 171 -8.33 19.58 1.94
CA ARG A 171 -8.09 20.07 0.57
C ARG A 171 -8.64 19.13 -0.50
N HIS A 172 -8.52 17.82 -0.29
CA HIS A 172 -8.83 16.79 -1.29
C HIS A 172 -10.01 15.92 -0.91
N GLY A 173 -10.77 16.26 0.13
CA GLY A 173 -11.86 15.43 0.67
C GLY A 173 -12.92 15.06 -0.37
N ALA A 174 -13.24 15.96 -1.30
CA ALA A 174 -14.14 15.65 -2.42
C ALA A 174 -13.57 14.56 -3.35
N LEU A 175 -12.26 14.57 -3.59
CA LEU A 175 -11.56 13.55 -4.36
C LEU A 175 -11.47 12.22 -3.60
N LEU A 176 -11.30 12.28 -2.27
CA LEU A 176 -11.16 11.11 -1.39
C LEU A 176 -12.50 10.51 -0.94
N ALA A 177 -13.62 11.17 -1.20
CA ALA A 177 -14.95 10.68 -0.83
C ALA A 177 -15.20 9.24 -1.31
N ALA A 178 -15.60 8.38 -0.38
CA ALA A 178 -15.83 6.95 -0.58
C ALA A 178 -16.93 6.45 0.37
N ASP A 179 -17.51 5.30 0.06
CA ASP A 179 -18.57 4.67 0.86
C ASP A 179 -17.98 3.82 2.01
N ALA A 180 -16.74 3.36 1.88
CA ALA A 180 -16.00 2.64 2.90
C ALA A 180 -14.49 2.88 2.77
N VAL A 181 -13.76 2.70 3.87
CA VAL A 181 -12.29 2.72 3.91
C VAL A 181 -11.78 1.37 4.38
N LEU A 182 -10.83 0.80 3.66
CA LEU A 182 -10.02 -0.33 4.09
C LEU A 182 -8.64 0.20 4.47
N SER A 183 -8.30 0.16 5.75
CA SER A 183 -6.91 0.35 6.17
C SER A 183 -6.11 -0.91 5.86
N ALA A 184 -5.07 -0.77 5.05
CA ALA A 184 -4.07 -1.81 4.86
C ALA A 184 -3.07 -1.88 6.04
N ASP A 185 -3.26 -1.05 7.05
CA ASP A 185 -2.51 -1.06 8.30
C ASP A 185 -3.32 -1.66 9.45
N GLY A 186 -2.64 -2.45 10.29
CA GLY A 186 -3.21 -3.04 11.49
C GLY A 186 -2.48 -4.29 11.99
N GLY A 187 -2.55 -4.49 13.31
CA GLY A 187 -2.00 -5.67 13.97
C GLY A 187 -2.89 -6.91 13.84
N ARG A 188 -2.26 -8.08 13.97
CA ARG A 188 -2.95 -9.37 14.16
C ARG A 188 -2.79 -9.84 15.59
N ALA A 189 -3.87 -10.34 16.20
CA ALA A 189 -3.82 -10.87 17.57
C ALA A 189 -3.18 -12.28 17.64
N SER A 190 -3.20 -13.03 16.54
CA SER A 190 -2.74 -14.42 16.47
C SER A 190 -2.12 -14.73 15.11
N ALA A 191 -1.09 -15.59 15.09
CA ALA A 191 -0.47 -16.13 13.87
C ALA A 191 -1.36 -17.14 13.12
N GLN A 192 -2.42 -17.66 13.76
CA GLN A 192 -3.28 -18.71 13.22
C GLN A 192 -4.69 -18.20 12.88
N VAL A 193 -5.19 -17.23 13.65
CA VAL A 193 -6.56 -16.72 13.49
C VAL A 193 -6.52 -15.33 12.85
N PRO A 194 -7.21 -15.11 11.71
CA PRO A 194 -7.36 -13.78 11.14
C PRO A 194 -8.05 -12.82 12.11
N THR A 195 -7.67 -11.54 12.06
CA THR A 195 -8.26 -10.48 12.90
C THR A 195 -8.86 -9.41 12.00
N ILE A 196 -10.05 -8.92 12.35
CA ILE A 196 -10.64 -7.72 11.76
C ILE A 196 -10.67 -6.67 12.87
N ASN A 197 -9.88 -5.61 12.72
CA ASN A 197 -9.89 -4.48 13.63
C ASN A 197 -11.00 -3.51 13.20
N THR A 198 -11.94 -3.22 14.09
CA THR A 198 -13.05 -2.27 13.83
C THR A 198 -12.91 -0.97 14.64
N GLY A 199 -11.85 -0.85 15.44
CA GLY A 199 -11.51 0.30 16.26
C GLY A 199 -10.39 -0.06 17.24
N ALA A 200 -9.70 0.97 17.75
CA ALA A 200 -8.79 0.89 18.89
C ALA A 200 -9.40 1.68 20.06
#